data_AF-A0AAW9KIP1-F1
#
_entry.id   AF-A0AAW9KIP1-F1
#
_cell.length_a   1.000
_cell.length_b   1.000
_cell.length_c   1.000
_cell.angle_alpha   90.00
_cell.angle_beta   90.00
_cell.angle_gamma   90.00
#
_symmetry.space_group_name_H-M   'P 1'
#
loop_
_entity.id
_entity.type
_entity.pdbx_description
1 polymer ?
#
loop_
_entity_poly.entity_id
_entity_poly.type
_entity_poly.pdbx_seq_one_letter_code
_entity_poly.pdbx_strand_id
1 'polypeptide(L)'
;MKISFKALGVLSLALAPLFGGAPIDVHKQIDSHFDKYTYNIEEQTYLKISSNVDDIVIQNIELNRGNCKSEMHSNTSLKSYESKRKNMLQIENMKEKMKREETQTYDGSEIRMYMEQTKDTIKTNENFQKQLSAINTFDELVDRITDDTSFPNLDLDSDTDSTNDYDGNGPKGPKDKKIYSLRLFEEHLKYFFATDFSDDERGREFINDITSRIKPICDNTNIYTSRSFVTGSCTDKYYLDDYVKSVVGDEDYNKLTSREFWETKEWSKEEIDKFKQDSDPLYQKIQKKILTAYLQEYKDFTLNQSNAILKEARTELSKLRKIYQQEQQKYQKEHQQKIQQKQQESLKEQKELTQKLAQVEQKIKRMKEQGNTIEIPLKFGEVFKTRACSNLKEAKIKTNKGTYTFSF
;
A
#
# COMPACT_ATOMS: atom_id res chain seq x y z
N MET A 1 -70.25 6.92 26.22
CA MET A 1 -71.35 6.98 27.20
C MET A 1 -70.92 7.96 28.28
N LYS A 2 -71.50 9.17 28.29
CA LYS A 2 -71.20 10.22 29.27
C LYS A 2 -72.14 10.05 30.46
N ILE A 3 -71.61 10.08 31.67
CA ILE A 3 -72.38 10.44 32.86
C ILE A 3 -71.61 11.56 33.54
N SER A 4 -72.25 12.72 33.67
CA SER A 4 -71.80 13.82 34.50
C SER A 4 -72.55 13.78 35.83
N PHE A 5 -71.87 14.16 36.91
CA PHE A 5 -72.49 14.77 38.08
C PHE A 5 -71.76 16.07 38.40
N LYS A 6 -72.54 17.14 38.60
CA LYS A 6 -72.13 18.45 39.09
C LYS A 6 -72.77 18.68 40.46
N ALA A 7 -72.08 19.53 41.25
CA ALA A 7 -72.52 20.28 42.43
C ALA A 7 -72.50 19.51 43.77
N LEU A 8 -72.15 20.08 44.93
CA LEU A 8 -71.85 21.45 45.39
C LEU A 8 -71.23 21.32 46.80
N GLY A 9 -70.40 22.26 47.26
CA GLY A 9 -70.10 22.38 48.69
C GLY A 9 -68.82 23.13 49.06
N VAL A 10 -68.88 24.47 49.04
CA VAL A 10 -67.91 25.38 49.69
C VAL A 10 -68.30 25.53 51.16
N LEU A 11 -67.33 25.49 52.08
CA LEU A 11 -67.42 26.23 53.35
C LEU A 11 -66.05 26.82 53.73
N SER A 12 -66.07 28.14 53.91
CA SER A 12 -64.94 29.05 54.10
C SER A 12 -64.52 29.16 55.56
N LEU A 13 -63.29 29.60 55.82
CA LEU A 13 -63.05 30.67 56.80
C LEU A 13 -61.87 31.54 56.37
N ALA A 14 -62.15 32.83 56.26
CA ALA A 14 -61.24 33.89 55.83
C ALA A 14 -60.70 34.66 57.04
N LEU A 15 -59.45 35.12 56.92
CA LEU A 15 -58.97 36.40 57.46
C LEU A 15 -58.20 37.08 56.33
N ALA A 16 -58.74 38.20 55.85
CA ALA A 16 -58.26 39.04 54.75
C ALA A 16 -57.27 40.10 55.26
N PRO A 17 -56.72 41.02 54.42
CA PRO A 17 -56.11 40.84 53.11
C PRO A 17 -54.70 41.50 53.04
N LEU A 18 -53.80 40.96 52.23
CA LEU A 18 -52.83 41.75 51.45
C LEU A 18 -52.65 41.03 50.12
N PHE A 19 -52.79 41.78 49.03
CA PHE A 19 -52.87 41.29 47.65
C PHE A 19 -51.77 40.29 47.27
N GLY A 20 -52.22 39.19 46.65
CA GLY A 20 -51.38 38.15 46.04
C GLY A 20 -52.00 36.77 46.27
N GLY A 21 -52.79 36.28 45.32
CA GLY A 21 -53.17 34.86 45.31
C GLY A 21 -51.91 33.97 45.34
N ALA A 22 -52.03 32.75 45.88
CA ALA A 22 -50.89 31.84 45.85
C ALA A 22 -50.40 31.69 44.40
N PRO A 23 -49.09 31.87 44.15
CA PRO A 23 -48.54 31.85 42.79
C PRO A 23 -48.59 30.46 42.15
N ILE A 24 -48.96 29.44 42.92
CA ILE A 24 -49.11 28.05 42.47
C ILE A 24 -50.49 27.51 42.88
N ASP A 25 -51.08 26.74 41.98
CA ASP A 25 -52.26 25.93 42.22
C ASP A 25 -51.88 24.45 42.21
N VAL A 26 -52.57 23.65 43.03
CA VAL A 26 -52.25 22.23 43.19
C VAL A 26 -53.51 21.39 43.10
N HIS A 27 -53.46 20.35 42.27
CA HIS A 27 -54.58 19.43 42.08
C HIS A 27 -54.11 17.97 42.20
N LYS A 28 -54.86 17.17 42.97
CA LYS A 28 -54.67 15.72 43.08
C LYS A 28 -55.45 15.03 41.95
N GLN A 29 -54.79 14.16 41.19
CA GLN A 29 -55.42 13.33 40.17
C GLN A 29 -55.12 11.86 40.43
N ILE A 30 -56.11 10.99 40.26
CA ILE A 30 -55.93 9.53 40.29
C ILE A 30 -56.10 9.03 38.87
N ASP A 31 -55.06 8.40 38.32
CA ASP A 31 -55.09 7.77 37.00
C ASP A 31 -55.04 6.25 37.20
N SER A 32 -55.94 5.51 36.55
CA SER A 32 -55.88 4.04 36.48
C SER A 32 -55.18 3.62 35.19
N HIS A 33 -54.13 2.80 35.28
CA HIS A 33 -53.51 2.19 34.11
C HIS A 33 -54.01 0.76 33.97
N PHE A 34 -54.56 0.41 32.80
CA PHE A 34 -55.08 -0.92 32.51
C PHE A 34 -54.08 -1.67 31.64
N ASP A 35 -53.29 -2.57 32.22
CA ASP A 35 -52.40 -3.43 31.43
C ASP A 35 -53.20 -4.57 30.80
N LYS A 36 -53.25 -4.58 29.46
CA LYS A 36 -54.10 -5.50 28.68
C LYS A 36 -53.75 -6.99 28.87
N TYR A 37 -52.60 -7.31 29.49
CA TYR A 37 -52.08 -8.67 29.61
C TYR A 37 -52.04 -9.22 31.04
N THR A 38 -52.37 -8.41 32.05
CA THR A 38 -52.51 -8.83 33.45
C THR A 38 -53.62 -8.03 34.12
N TYR A 39 -54.62 -8.70 34.69
CA TYR A 39 -55.78 -8.09 35.38
C TYR A 39 -55.42 -7.37 36.71
N ASN A 40 -54.30 -6.65 36.76
CA ASN A 40 -53.94 -5.78 37.89
C ASN A 40 -54.21 -4.33 37.48
N ILE A 41 -55.16 -3.68 38.16
CA ILE A 41 -55.38 -2.24 38.07
C ILE A 41 -54.43 -1.59 39.05
N GLU A 42 -53.38 -0.91 38.58
CA GLU A 42 -52.59 -0.03 39.43
C GLU A 42 -53.20 1.38 39.40
N GLU A 43 -53.81 1.80 40.51
CA GLU A 43 -54.20 3.20 40.70
C GLU A 43 -52.97 4.03 41.08
N GLN A 44 -52.61 4.97 40.21
CA GLN A 44 -51.50 5.88 40.44
C GLN A 44 -52.02 7.27 40.75
N THR A 45 -51.67 7.78 41.93
CA THR A 45 -51.99 9.15 42.32
C THR A 45 -50.91 10.09 41.83
N TYR A 46 -51.31 11.23 41.30
CA TYR A 46 -50.44 12.28 40.81
C TYR A 46 -50.80 13.62 41.46
N LEU A 47 -49.76 14.40 41.74
CA LEU A 47 -49.85 15.79 42.13
C LEU A 47 -49.52 16.65 40.91
N LYS A 48 -50.49 17.45 40.46
CA LYS A 48 -50.30 18.48 39.45
C LYS A 48 -50.11 19.82 40.13
N ILE A 49 -49.05 20.53 39.79
CA ILE A 49 -48.70 21.84 40.31
C ILE A 49 -48.61 22.79 39.12
N SER A 50 -49.53 23.76 39.04
CA SER A 50 -49.57 24.77 37.98
C SER A 50 -49.13 26.12 38.49
N SER A 51 -48.41 26.88 37.68
CA SER A 51 -48.01 28.25 38.02
C SER A 51 -49.01 29.27 37.50
N ASN A 52 -49.44 30.18 38.36
CA ASN A 52 -50.33 31.30 38.03
C ASN A 52 -49.57 32.61 37.78
N VAL A 53 -48.23 32.56 37.85
CA VAL A 53 -47.34 33.69 37.55
C VAL A 53 -46.07 33.16 36.87
N ASP A 54 -45.30 34.05 36.25
CA ASP A 54 -43.98 33.71 35.75
C ASP A 54 -42.93 33.66 36.88
N ASP A 55 -41.78 33.05 36.55
CA ASP A 55 -40.59 32.98 37.41
C ASP A 55 -40.80 32.28 38.77
N ILE A 56 -41.67 31.27 38.81
CA ILE A 56 -41.76 30.37 39.96
C ILE A 56 -40.74 29.25 39.82
N VAL A 57 -39.99 29.00 40.89
CA VAL A 57 -39.08 27.86 40.98
C VAL A 57 -39.52 26.99 42.15
N ILE A 58 -40.00 25.78 41.87
CA ILE A 58 -40.26 24.78 42.89
C ILE A 58 -38.93 24.27 43.43
N GLN A 59 -38.73 24.35 44.74
CA GLN A 59 -37.49 24.06 45.45
C GLN A 59 -37.55 22.78 46.28
N ASN A 60 -38.70 22.49 46.89
CA ASN A 60 -38.97 21.26 47.64
C ASN A 60 -40.43 20.87 47.53
N ILE A 61 -40.69 19.56 47.57
CA ILE A 61 -42.04 19.00 47.68
C ILE A 61 -41.97 17.92 48.75
N GLU A 62 -42.76 18.09 49.81
CA GLU A 62 -42.89 17.16 50.91
C GLU A 62 -44.34 16.66 50.96
N LEU A 63 -44.54 15.35 50.84
CA LEU A 63 -45.85 14.72 50.86
C LEU A 63 -46.09 14.07 52.23
N ASN A 64 -47.26 14.32 52.84
CA ASN A 64 -47.65 13.80 54.15
C ASN A 64 -46.56 13.97 55.23
N ARG A 65 -45.97 15.16 55.34
CA ARG A 65 -44.90 15.47 56.31
C ARG A 65 -43.68 14.52 56.21
N GLY A 66 -43.34 14.15 54.97
CA GLY A 66 -42.21 13.28 54.67
C GLY A 66 -42.49 11.78 54.82
N ASN A 67 -43.70 11.38 55.24
CA ASN A 67 -44.08 9.97 55.37
C ASN A 67 -44.39 9.31 54.02
N CYS A 68 -44.48 10.10 52.95
CA CYS A 68 -44.76 9.65 51.60
C CYS A 68 -43.61 10.03 50.68
N LYS A 69 -42.91 9.02 50.13
CA LYS A 69 -41.87 9.24 49.13
C LYS A 69 -42.53 9.52 47.78
N SER A 70 -42.26 10.69 47.21
CA SER A 70 -42.56 10.94 45.80
C SER A 70 -41.53 10.22 44.92
N GLU A 71 -41.98 9.58 43.85
CA GLU A 71 -41.11 9.13 42.77
C GLU A 71 -40.93 10.30 41.80
N MET A 72 -39.94 11.15 42.12
CA MET A 72 -39.54 12.25 41.25
C MET A 72 -38.41 11.83 40.32
N HIS A 73 -38.76 11.54 39.07
CA HIS A 73 -37.79 11.39 37.99
C HIS A 73 -37.63 12.73 37.28
N SER A 74 -37.01 13.72 37.95
CA SER A 74 -36.63 14.96 37.29
C SER A 74 -35.12 15.05 37.12
N ASN A 75 -34.70 15.45 35.92
CA ASN A 75 -33.31 15.78 35.61
C ASN A 75 -32.79 16.97 36.43
N THR A 76 -33.68 17.64 37.17
CA THR A 76 -33.44 18.82 38.00
C THR A 76 -33.38 18.53 39.51
N SER A 77 -33.46 17.26 39.91
CA SER A 77 -33.31 16.87 41.32
C SER A 77 -31.84 16.95 41.77
N LEU A 78 -31.62 17.16 43.08
CA LEU A 78 -30.27 17.14 43.66
C LEU A 78 -29.54 15.83 43.35
N LYS A 79 -30.24 14.70 43.47
CA LYS A 79 -29.71 13.36 43.14
C LYS A 79 -29.32 13.23 41.67
N SER A 80 -30.09 13.82 40.75
CA SER A 80 -29.75 13.87 39.32
C SER A 80 -28.45 14.64 39.10
N TYR A 81 -28.29 15.82 39.73
CA TYR A 81 -27.04 16.59 39.62
C TYR A 81 -25.84 15.85 40.24
N GLU A 82 -25.99 15.19 41.38
CA GLU A 82 -24.94 14.36 42.00
C GLU A 82 -24.55 13.18 41.11
N SER A 83 -25.51 12.51 40.48
CA SER A 83 -25.27 11.47 39.49
C SER A 83 -24.52 12.01 38.27
N LYS A 84 -24.94 13.17 37.75
CA LYS A 84 -24.27 13.86 36.64
C LYS A 84 -22.82 14.21 36.98
N ARG A 85 -22.55 14.70 38.20
CA ARG A 85 -21.20 14.96 38.71
C ARG A 85 -20.35 13.69 38.71
N LYS A 86 -20.88 12.58 39.24
CA LYS A 86 -20.17 11.29 39.28
C LYS A 86 -19.80 10.80 37.87
N ASN A 87 -20.73 10.89 36.93
CA ASN A 87 -20.50 10.49 35.54
C ASN A 87 -19.42 11.35 34.87
N MET A 88 -19.42 12.68 35.10
CA MET A 88 -18.39 13.57 34.55
C MET A 88 -16.99 13.24 35.11
N LEU A 89 -16.86 12.96 36.41
CA LEU A 89 -15.60 12.53 37.02
C LEU A 89 -15.11 11.19 36.47
N GLN A 90 -16.03 10.27 36.15
CA GLN A 90 -15.68 8.99 35.53
C GLN A 90 -15.15 9.18 34.10
N ILE A 91 -15.75 10.08 33.31
CA ILE A 91 -15.28 10.43 31.96
C ILE A 91 -13.86 11.01 32.02
N GLU A 92 -13.58 11.90 32.97
CA GLU A 92 -12.24 12.49 33.15
C GLU A 92 -11.17 11.42 33.45
N ASN A 93 -11.47 10.49 34.35
CA ASN A 93 -10.57 9.38 34.69
C ASN A 93 -10.32 8.41 33.53
N MET A 94 -11.32 8.17 32.66
CA MET A 94 -11.15 7.32 31.47
C MET A 94 -10.24 7.99 30.42
N LYS A 95 -10.40 9.31 30.21
CA LYS A 95 -9.57 10.07 29.25
C LYS A 95 -8.08 10.09 29.65
N GLU A 96 -7.76 10.16 30.94
CA GLU A 96 -6.37 10.08 31.42
C GLU A 96 -5.72 8.71 31.14
N LYS A 97 -6.49 7.62 31.10
CA LYS A 97 -5.96 6.29 30.78
C LYS A 97 -5.66 6.10 29.29
N MET A 98 -6.49 6.67 28.42
CA MET A 98 -6.34 6.57 26.96
C MET A 98 -5.14 7.34 26.39
N LYS A 99 -4.53 8.27 27.15
CA LYS A 99 -3.36 9.05 26.71
C LYS A 99 -2.07 8.21 26.50
N ARG A 100 -2.07 6.91 26.80
CA ARG A 100 -0.84 6.10 26.92
C ARG A 100 -0.50 5.20 25.74
N GLU A 101 -1.31 5.12 24.69
CA GLU A 101 -1.07 4.16 23.61
C GLU A 101 -1.30 4.79 22.23
N GLU A 102 -0.20 4.98 21.49
CA GLU A 102 -0.10 4.84 20.03
C GLU A 102 1.34 5.18 19.61
N THR A 103 2.18 4.15 19.41
CA THR A 103 3.39 4.27 18.59
C THR A 103 3.12 3.59 17.26
N GLN A 104 2.55 4.32 16.31
CA GLN A 104 2.58 3.90 14.92
C GLN A 104 3.96 4.26 14.34
N THR A 105 4.58 3.28 13.71
CA THR A 105 5.85 3.45 12.98
C THR A 105 5.54 3.51 11.48
N TYR A 106 6.31 4.32 10.76
CA TYR A 106 6.22 4.42 9.30
C TYR A 106 6.50 3.05 8.67
N ASP A 107 5.53 2.53 7.91
CA ASP A 107 5.69 1.32 7.10
C ASP A 107 6.23 1.72 5.72
N GLY A 108 7.54 1.56 5.55
CA GLY A 108 8.25 1.76 4.27
C GLY A 108 8.73 0.45 3.65
N SER A 109 8.00 -0.64 3.89
CA SER A 109 8.38 -2.00 3.45
C SER A 109 8.55 -2.11 1.93
N GLU A 110 7.67 -1.51 1.14
CA GLU A 110 7.72 -1.54 -0.32
C GLU A 110 8.98 -0.88 -0.89
N ILE A 111 9.29 0.36 -0.48
CA ILE A 111 10.51 1.06 -0.94
C ILE A 111 11.76 0.30 -0.51
N ARG A 112 11.75 -0.30 0.68
CA ARG A 112 12.86 -1.11 1.18
C ARG A 112 13.06 -2.37 0.34
N MET A 113 11.98 -3.04 -0.05
CA MET A 113 12.04 -4.20 -0.94
C MET A 113 12.69 -3.84 -2.27
N TYR A 114 12.26 -2.76 -2.93
CA TYR A 114 12.89 -2.29 -4.19
C TYR A 114 14.36 -1.91 -4.03
N MET A 115 14.73 -1.30 -2.89
CA MET A 115 16.12 -0.99 -2.58
C MET A 115 16.98 -2.26 -2.43
N GLU A 116 16.48 -3.31 -1.77
CA GLU A 116 17.22 -4.58 -1.65
C GLU A 116 17.35 -5.27 -3.01
N GLN A 117 16.28 -5.34 -3.80
CA GLN A 117 16.34 -5.88 -5.17
C GLN A 117 17.39 -5.14 -6.02
N THR A 118 17.44 -3.81 -5.92
CA THR A 118 18.43 -3.01 -6.67
C THR A 118 19.86 -3.29 -6.19
N LYS A 119 20.07 -3.49 -4.89
CA LYS A 119 21.39 -3.89 -4.34
C LYS A 119 21.80 -5.27 -4.82
N ASP A 120 20.87 -6.21 -4.88
CA ASP A 120 21.13 -7.56 -5.38
C ASP A 120 21.53 -7.52 -6.85
N THR A 121 20.84 -6.72 -7.69
CA THR A 121 21.25 -6.49 -9.09
C THR A 121 22.66 -5.94 -9.21
N ILE A 122 23.03 -4.97 -8.36
CA ILE A 122 24.39 -4.40 -8.32
C ILE A 122 25.40 -5.50 -7.94
N LYS A 123 25.14 -6.25 -6.87
CA LYS A 123 26.03 -7.29 -6.37
C LYS A 123 26.23 -8.41 -7.40
N THR A 124 25.16 -8.85 -8.05
CA THR A 124 25.20 -9.86 -9.11
C THR A 124 26.04 -9.37 -10.29
N ASN A 125 25.84 -8.12 -10.74
CA ASN A 125 26.64 -7.56 -11.82
C ASN A 125 28.12 -7.37 -11.45
N GLU A 126 28.43 -6.92 -10.23
CA GLU A 126 29.82 -6.79 -9.76
C GLU A 126 30.50 -8.17 -9.66
N ASN A 127 29.76 -9.21 -9.27
CA ASN A 127 30.26 -10.58 -9.28
C ASN A 127 30.49 -11.09 -10.71
N PHE A 128 29.54 -10.85 -11.62
CA PHE A 128 29.67 -11.16 -13.03
C PHE A 128 30.94 -10.51 -13.63
N GLN A 129 31.16 -9.21 -13.39
CA GLN A 129 32.37 -8.51 -13.88
C GLN A 129 33.67 -9.14 -13.34
N LYS A 130 33.69 -9.56 -12.07
CA LYS A 130 34.85 -10.26 -11.48
C LYS A 130 35.10 -11.60 -12.16
N GLN A 131 34.04 -12.38 -12.38
CA GLN A 131 34.15 -13.67 -13.07
C GLN A 131 34.62 -13.47 -14.52
N LEU A 132 34.03 -12.52 -15.25
CA LEU A 132 34.43 -12.17 -16.61
C LEU A 132 35.91 -11.76 -16.70
N SER A 133 36.41 -10.99 -15.72
CA SER A 133 37.80 -10.55 -15.68
C SER A 133 38.79 -11.69 -15.41
N ALA A 134 38.34 -12.78 -14.76
CA ALA A 134 39.17 -13.92 -14.40
C ALA A 134 39.36 -14.92 -15.55
N ILE A 135 38.52 -14.87 -16.60
CA ILE A 135 38.62 -15.72 -17.78
C ILE A 135 39.82 -15.27 -18.60
N ASN A 136 40.75 -16.14 -18.96
CA ASN A 136 41.95 -15.80 -19.73
C ASN A 136 42.03 -16.50 -21.08
N THR A 137 41.24 -17.56 -21.28
CA THR A 137 41.22 -18.32 -22.52
C THR A 137 39.81 -18.40 -23.10
N PHE A 138 39.73 -18.72 -24.39
CA PHE A 138 38.46 -18.94 -25.07
C PHE A 138 37.75 -20.20 -24.52
N ASP A 139 38.48 -21.27 -24.25
CA ASP A 139 37.90 -22.50 -23.71
C ASP A 139 37.28 -22.28 -22.33
N GLU A 140 37.95 -21.52 -21.45
CA GLU A 140 37.39 -21.11 -20.16
C GLU A 140 36.10 -20.28 -20.33
N LEU A 141 36.00 -19.46 -21.37
CA LEU A 141 34.79 -18.71 -21.68
C LEU A 141 33.65 -19.65 -22.11
N VAL A 142 33.93 -20.62 -22.97
CA VAL A 142 32.94 -21.59 -23.45
C VAL A 142 32.40 -22.44 -22.31
N ASP A 143 33.27 -22.94 -21.43
CA ASP A 143 32.87 -23.70 -20.24
C ASP A 143 31.93 -22.87 -19.36
N ARG A 144 32.25 -21.58 -19.16
CA ARG A 144 31.42 -20.65 -18.39
C ARG A 144 30.06 -20.37 -19.02
N ILE A 145 30.01 -20.12 -20.32
CA ILE A 145 28.75 -19.89 -21.05
C ILE A 145 27.86 -21.14 -21.00
N THR A 146 28.46 -22.33 -21.02
CA THR A 146 27.73 -23.61 -20.99
C THR A 146 27.13 -23.89 -19.61
N ASP A 147 27.86 -23.56 -18.54
CA ASP A 147 27.45 -23.87 -17.16
C ASP A 147 26.66 -22.76 -16.46
N ASP A 148 26.81 -21.49 -16.89
CA ASP A 148 26.28 -20.32 -16.21
C ASP A 148 25.46 -19.42 -17.14
N THR A 149 24.13 -19.47 -16.95
CA THR A 149 23.15 -18.68 -17.73
C THR A 149 23.29 -17.17 -17.54
N SER A 150 24.13 -16.69 -16.62
CA SER A 150 24.41 -15.27 -16.45
C SER A 150 25.36 -14.69 -17.51
N PHE A 151 26.09 -15.55 -18.24
CA PHE A 151 26.91 -15.14 -19.37
C PHE A 151 26.05 -15.09 -20.65
N PRO A 152 25.95 -13.94 -21.33
CA PRO A 152 25.15 -13.86 -22.54
C PRO A 152 25.79 -14.65 -23.67
N ASN A 153 24.99 -15.42 -24.39
CA ASN A 153 25.37 -15.91 -25.71
C ASN A 153 25.24 -14.74 -26.70
N LEU A 154 26.35 -14.38 -27.35
CA LEU A 154 26.46 -13.25 -28.27
C LEU A 154 26.48 -13.68 -29.74
N ASP A 155 26.70 -14.97 -29.99
CA ASP A 155 26.86 -15.55 -31.33
C ASP A 155 25.50 -15.88 -31.96
N LEU A 156 24.49 -16.09 -31.12
CA LEU A 156 23.11 -16.37 -31.49
C LEU A 156 22.20 -15.39 -30.73
N ASP A 157 21.21 -14.83 -31.41
CA ASP A 157 20.17 -14.07 -30.71
C ASP A 157 19.43 -15.09 -29.81
N SER A 158 19.63 -14.96 -28.50
CA SER A 158 19.13 -15.89 -27.49
C SER A 158 17.60 -16.01 -27.55
N ASP A 159 17.15 -17.16 -28.06
CA ASP A 159 15.96 -17.97 -27.75
C ASP A 159 14.55 -17.34 -27.83
N THR A 160 13.92 -17.46 -29.00
CA THR A 160 12.63 -18.17 -29.15
C THR A 160 12.42 -18.58 -30.61
N ASP A 161 12.41 -19.89 -30.85
CA ASP A 161 11.62 -20.50 -31.91
C ASP A 161 10.16 -20.02 -31.78
N SER A 162 9.48 -19.79 -32.90
CA SER A 162 8.06 -19.41 -32.98
C SER A 162 7.66 -18.05 -32.36
N THR A 163 7.95 -16.97 -33.08
CA THR A 163 6.85 -16.21 -33.71
C THR A 163 7.46 -15.47 -34.89
N ASN A 164 6.89 -15.67 -36.07
CA ASN A 164 6.80 -14.59 -37.03
C ASN A 164 6.46 -13.32 -36.22
N ASP A 165 7.33 -12.31 -36.23
CA ASP A 165 6.84 -10.96 -35.99
C ASP A 165 5.73 -10.78 -37.03
N TYR A 166 4.48 -10.70 -36.56
CA TYR A 166 3.31 -10.44 -37.38
C TYR A 166 3.42 -9.10 -38.14
N ASP A 167 4.51 -8.37 -37.89
CA ASP A 167 4.89 -7.08 -38.45
C ASP A 167 5.80 -7.18 -39.69
N GLY A 168 6.08 -8.39 -40.21
CA GLY A 168 6.71 -8.58 -41.52
C GLY A 168 8.18 -8.14 -41.61
N ASN A 169 8.85 -7.91 -40.48
CA ASN A 169 10.28 -7.62 -40.44
C ASN A 169 11.03 -8.93 -40.19
N GLY A 170 11.94 -9.27 -41.12
CA GLY A 170 12.69 -10.53 -41.12
C GLY A 170 13.58 -10.78 -39.90
N PRO A 171 14.44 -11.82 -39.94
CA PRO A 171 15.21 -12.26 -38.78
C PRO A 171 16.04 -11.13 -38.12
N LYS A 172 16.03 -11.11 -36.78
CA LYS A 172 16.84 -10.18 -35.98
C LYS A 172 18.33 -10.50 -36.16
N GLY A 173 19.16 -9.46 -36.24
CA GLY A 173 20.61 -9.58 -36.45
C GLY A 173 21.38 -9.88 -35.15
N PRO A 174 22.65 -10.26 -35.25
CA PRO A 174 23.49 -10.53 -34.07
C PRO A 174 23.64 -9.30 -33.18
N LYS A 175 23.77 -9.53 -31.86
CA LYS A 175 23.92 -8.47 -30.85
C LYS A 175 25.23 -7.68 -31.00
N ASP A 176 26.29 -8.33 -31.45
CA ASP A 176 27.55 -7.70 -31.82
C ASP A 176 28.10 -8.28 -33.14
N LYS A 177 28.30 -7.41 -34.13
CA LYS A 177 28.72 -7.83 -35.47
C LYS A 177 30.17 -8.32 -35.53
N LYS A 178 31.06 -7.79 -34.68
CA LYS A 178 32.48 -8.19 -34.67
C LYS A 178 32.63 -9.57 -34.08
N ILE A 179 32.02 -9.80 -32.92
CA ILE A 179 31.99 -11.09 -32.22
C ILE A 179 31.39 -12.15 -33.16
N TYR A 180 30.24 -11.83 -33.76
CA TYR A 180 29.61 -12.68 -34.77
C TYR A 180 30.55 -13.00 -35.93
N SER A 181 31.22 -11.99 -36.51
CA SER A 181 32.12 -12.21 -37.65
C SER A 181 33.30 -13.12 -37.31
N LEU A 182 33.89 -12.95 -36.13
CA LEU A 182 34.99 -13.79 -35.65
C LEU A 182 34.55 -15.23 -35.41
N ARG A 183 33.43 -15.42 -34.70
CA ARG A 183 32.88 -16.75 -34.44
C ARG A 183 32.58 -17.49 -35.73
N LEU A 184 31.85 -16.81 -36.61
CA LEU A 184 31.41 -17.36 -37.87
C LEU A 184 32.59 -17.78 -38.73
N PHE A 185 33.63 -16.94 -38.84
CA PHE A 185 34.83 -17.28 -39.58
C PHE A 185 35.56 -18.49 -38.97
N GLU A 186 35.67 -18.57 -37.64
CA GLU A 186 36.27 -19.72 -36.94
C GLU A 186 35.52 -21.02 -37.20
N GLU A 187 34.19 -21.00 -37.09
CA GLU A 187 33.34 -22.18 -37.30
C GLU A 187 33.44 -22.71 -38.73
N HIS A 188 33.50 -21.80 -39.72
CA HIS A 188 33.69 -22.19 -41.12
C HIS A 188 35.05 -22.84 -41.36
N LEU A 189 36.12 -22.26 -40.79
CA LEU A 189 37.45 -22.86 -40.87
C LEU A 189 37.48 -24.22 -40.19
N LYS A 190 36.94 -24.32 -38.97
CA LYS A 190 36.86 -25.57 -38.22
C LYS A 190 36.11 -26.65 -38.99
N TYR A 191 34.97 -26.31 -39.60
CA TYR A 191 34.21 -27.23 -40.45
C TYR A 191 35.04 -27.70 -41.65
N PHE A 192 35.70 -26.78 -42.37
CA PHE A 192 36.53 -27.13 -43.52
C PHE A 192 37.67 -28.10 -43.16
N PHE A 193 38.39 -27.82 -42.09
CA PHE A 193 39.52 -28.65 -41.66
C PHE A 193 39.08 -29.98 -41.03
N ALA A 194 37.90 -30.05 -40.38
CA ALA A 194 37.39 -31.27 -39.76
C ALA A 194 36.64 -32.22 -40.70
N THR A 195 36.11 -31.72 -41.83
CA THR A 195 35.29 -32.53 -42.75
C THR A 195 36.14 -33.39 -43.66
N ASP A 196 35.89 -34.71 -43.69
CA ASP A 196 36.45 -35.60 -44.72
C ASP A 196 35.59 -35.50 -46.00
N PHE A 197 36.23 -35.21 -47.12
CA PHE A 197 35.59 -35.10 -48.43
C PHE A 197 35.63 -36.41 -49.22
N SER A 198 35.77 -37.55 -48.52
CA SER A 198 36.01 -38.88 -49.09
C SER A 198 34.95 -39.39 -50.06
N ASP A 199 33.71 -38.93 -49.93
CA ASP A 199 32.61 -39.32 -50.80
C ASP A 199 31.94 -38.07 -51.38
N ASP A 200 31.89 -38.00 -52.73
CA ASP A 200 30.87 -37.32 -53.53
C ASP A 200 31.18 -35.92 -54.11
N GLU A 201 30.42 -35.53 -55.13
CA GLU A 201 30.34 -34.19 -55.77
C GLU A 201 30.31 -33.01 -54.77
N ARG A 202 29.97 -33.30 -53.51
CA ARG A 202 29.95 -32.44 -52.33
C ARG A 202 31.28 -31.73 -52.02
N GLY A 203 32.43 -32.35 -52.28
CA GLY A 203 33.73 -31.68 -52.10
C GLY A 203 33.97 -30.55 -53.10
N ARG A 204 33.48 -30.71 -54.34
CA ARG A 204 33.54 -29.69 -55.40
C ARG A 204 32.51 -28.59 -55.19
N GLU A 205 31.29 -28.93 -54.78
CA GLU A 205 30.30 -27.94 -54.33
C GLU A 205 30.83 -27.13 -53.15
N PHE A 206 31.46 -27.78 -52.15
CA PHE A 206 32.03 -27.14 -50.97
C PHE A 206 33.22 -26.22 -51.28
N ILE A 207 34.03 -26.48 -52.31
CA ILE A 207 35.09 -25.56 -52.73
C ILE A 207 34.53 -24.32 -53.45
N ASN A 208 33.49 -24.49 -54.27
CA ASN A 208 32.80 -23.37 -54.94
C ASN A 208 32.02 -22.49 -53.93
N ASP A 209 31.10 -23.09 -53.17
CA ASP A 209 31.18 -23.21 -51.71
C ASP A 209 31.88 -22.15 -50.85
N ILE A 210 33.15 -22.43 -50.51
CA ILE A 210 33.98 -21.68 -49.54
C ILE A 210 33.91 -20.18 -49.82
N THR A 211 33.92 -19.78 -51.08
CA THR A 211 33.83 -18.37 -51.47
C THR A 211 32.44 -17.76 -51.35
N SER A 212 31.37 -18.56 -51.51
CA SER A 212 29.97 -18.17 -51.30
C SER A 212 29.43 -18.48 -49.90
N ARG A 213 30.21 -19.13 -49.02
CA ARG A 213 29.87 -19.47 -47.63
C ARG A 213 30.71 -18.78 -46.57
N ILE A 214 31.94 -18.35 -46.89
CA ILE A 214 32.67 -17.41 -46.02
C ILE A 214 31.94 -16.06 -45.93
N LYS A 215 31.02 -15.79 -46.87
CA LYS A 215 29.80 -15.00 -46.65
C LYS A 215 28.64 -15.99 -46.45
N PRO A 216 28.10 -16.23 -45.25
CA PRO A 216 27.09 -17.28 -45.07
C PRO A 216 25.79 -16.93 -45.81
N ILE A 217 24.75 -17.74 -45.76
CA ILE A 217 23.39 -17.40 -46.24
C ILE A 217 22.43 -17.78 -45.12
N CYS A 218 21.46 -16.92 -44.82
CA CYS A 218 20.43 -17.25 -43.85
C CYS A 218 19.41 -18.19 -44.48
N ASP A 219 19.32 -19.39 -43.93
CA ASP A 219 18.06 -20.04 -43.62
C ASP A 219 18.32 -20.99 -42.45
N ASN A 220 17.26 -21.26 -41.66
CA ASN A 220 17.20 -22.07 -40.43
C ASN A 220 17.83 -23.47 -40.53
N THR A 221 19.12 -23.52 -40.82
CA THR A 221 19.90 -24.73 -40.89
C THR A 221 20.74 -24.74 -39.63
N ASN A 222 20.27 -25.55 -38.68
CA ASN A 222 21.17 -26.31 -37.84
C ASN A 222 22.39 -26.66 -38.70
N ILE A 223 23.59 -26.30 -38.24
CA ILE A 223 24.88 -26.54 -38.91
C ILE A 223 25.06 -28.04 -39.28
N TYR A 224 24.18 -28.91 -38.79
CA TYR A 224 24.12 -30.35 -39.03
C TYR A 224 23.28 -30.83 -40.23
N THR A 225 22.48 -30.02 -40.92
CA THR A 225 21.59 -30.54 -41.98
C THR A 225 21.56 -29.71 -43.26
N SER A 226 22.24 -30.25 -44.28
CA SER A 226 21.87 -30.36 -45.71
C SER A 226 20.96 -29.32 -46.39
N ARG A 227 21.38 -28.92 -47.61
CA ARG A 227 20.57 -28.45 -48.75
C ARG A 227 19.57 -27.32 -48.47
N SER A 228 19.88 -26.11 -48.91
CA SER A 228 18.86 -25.21 -49.46
C SER A 228 19.46 -24.12 -50.35
N PHE A 229 18.64 -23.71 -51.32
CA PHE A 229 18.94 -22.72 -52.35
C PHE A 229 19.30 -21.36 -51.76
N VAL A 230 20.32 -20.74 -52.34
CA VAL A 230 20.77 -19.39 -52.02
C VAL A 230 19.75 -18.36 -52.49
N THR A 231 18.92 -17.85 -51.59
CA THR A 231 18.35 -16.50 -51.75
C THR A 231 19.14 -15.55 -50.87
N GLY A 232 20.12 -14.87 -51.46
CA GLY A 232 20.98 -13.93 -50.76
C GLY A 232 20.20 -12.75 -50.16
N SER A 233 20.37 -12.46 -48.88
CA SER A 233 20.05 -11.12 -48.34
C SER A 233 20.54 -10.79 -46.91
N CYS A 234 20.88 -11.74 -46.04
CA CYS A 234 20.97 -11.41 -44.59
C CYS A 234 22.37 -11.42 -43.95
N THR A 235 23.33 -12.15 -44.48
CA THR A 235 24.66 -12.42 -43.89
C THR A 235 25.74 -11.42 -44.30
N ASP A 236 25.71 -10.99 -45.56
CA ASP A 236 26.47 -9.84 -46.07
C ASP A 236 26.18 -8.55 -45.27
N LYS A 237 25.02 -8.49 -44.60
CA LYS A 237 24.60 -7.34 -43.79
C LYS A 237 25.33 -7.25 -42.44
N TYR A 238 25.82 -8.39 -41.92
CA TYR A 238 26.32 -8.49 -40.55
C TYR A 238 27.78 -8.92 -40.46
N TYR A 239 28.28 -9.69 -41.43
CA TYR A 239 29.69 -10.08 -41.47
C TYR A 239 30.60 -8.91 -41.87
N LEU A 240 31.66 -8.69 -41.10
CA LEU A 240 32.62 -7.60 -41.26
C LEU A 240 33.95 -8.14 -41.79
N ASP A 241 34.04 -8.28 -43.11
CA ASP A 241 35.23 -8.81 -43.82
C ASP A 241 36.51 -8.03 -43.47
N ASP A 242 36.46 -6.69 -43.54
CA ASP A 242 37.60 -5.82 -43.20
C ASP A 242 38.05 -6.00 -41.75
N TYR A 243 37.11 -6.29 -40.84
CA TYR A 243 37.45 -6.51 -39.44
C TYR A 243 38.15 -7.85 -39.23
N VAL A 244 37.63 -8.93 -39.83
CA VAL A 244 38.28 -10.26 -39.74
C VAL A 244 39.68 -10.21 -40.35
N LYS A 245 39.82 -9.56 -41.52
CA LYS A 245 41.12 -9.26 -42.14
C LYS A 245 42.04 -8.49 -41.22
N SER A 246 41.56 -7.46 -40.53
CA SER A 246 42.37 -6.70 -39.57
C SER A 246 42.89 -7.56 -38.41
N VAL A 247 42.18 -8.63 -38.04
CA VAL A 247 42.57 -9.55 -36.97
C VAL A 247 43.56 -10.61 -37.47
N VAL A 248 43.25 -11.28 -38.58
CA VAL A 248 44.04 -12.44 -39.04
C VAL A 248 45.17 -12.04 -39.99
N GLY A 249 45.05 -10.89 -40.65
CA GLY A 249 45.95 -10.36 -41.67
C GLY A 249 45.46 -10.68 -43.09
N ASP A 250 45.51 -9.69 -43.98
CA ASP A 250 45.00 -9.81 -45.37
C ASP A 250 45.59 -11.00 -46.13
N GLU A 251 46.89 -11.23 -46.00
CA GLU A 251 47.57 -12.35 -46.66
C GLU A 251 47.06 -13.71 -46.15
N ASP A 252 46.99 -13.88 -44.83
CA ASP A 252 46.52 -15.11 -44.18
C ASP A 252 45.04 -15.36 -44.49
N TYR A 253 44.22 -14.30 -44.50
CA TYR A 253 42.81 -14.33 -44.87
C TYR A 253 42.64 -14.76 -46.33
N ASN A 254 43.23 -14.01 -47.27
CA ASN A 254 43.04 -14.24 -48.70
C ASN A 254 43.58 -15.62 -49.12
N LYS A 255 44.60 -16.17 -48.47
CA LYS A 255 45.08 -17.54 -48.74
C LYS A 255 44.00 -18.60 -48.55
N LEU A 256 43.07 -18.41 -47.61
CA LEU A 256 42.00 -19.36 -47.33
C LEU A 256 40.69 -18.99 -48.03
N THR A 257 40.48 -17.71 -48.34
CA THR A 257 39.20 -17.18 -48.79
C THR A 257 39.19 -16.73 -50.26
N SER A 258 40.34 -16.68 -50.93
CA SER A 258 40.46 -16.16 -52.30
C SER A 258 39.72 -17.04 -53.30
N ARG A 259 38.74 -16.41 -53.97
CA ARG A 259 38.01 -17.00 -55.09
C ARG A 259 38.93 -17.49 -56.19
N GLU A 260 39.85 -16.61 -56.58
CA GLU A 260 40.75 -16.86 -57.69
C GLU A 260 41.60 -18.09 -57.43
N PHE A 261 42.03 -18.32 -56.18
CA PHE A 261 42.80 -19.50 -55.79
C PHE A 261 42.00 -20.79 -55.97
N TRP A 262 40.77 -20.82 -55.44
CA TRP A 262 39.94 -22.01 -55.44
C TRP A 262 39.35 -22.35 -56.83
N GLU A 263 39.04 -21.35 -57.64
CA GLU A 263 38.49 -21.52 -59.00
C GLU A 263 39.57 -21.72 -60.08
N THR A 264 40.86 -21.75 -59.74
CA THR A 264 41.94 -21.93 -60.72
C THR A 264 41.89 -23.25 -61.48
N LYS A 265 41.34 -24.31 -60.86
CA LYS A 265 41.25 -25.67 -61.42
C LYS A 265 40.25 -26.52 -60.63
N GLU A 266 39.90 -27.67 -61.19
CA GLU A 266 39.24 -28.72 -60.41
C GLU A 266 40.24 -29.38 -59.45
N TRP A 267 39.89 -29.47 -58.18
CA TRP A 267 40.72 -30.08 -57.14
C TRP A 267 40.41 -31.57 -56.96
N SER A 268 41.44 -32.41 -56.96
CA SER A 268 41.33 -33.81 -56.55
C SER A 268 41.35 -33.96 -55.01
N LYS A 269 40.90 -35.11 -54.50
CA LYS A 269 40.91 -35.40 -53.06
C LYS A 269 42.32 -35.32 -52.49
N GLU A 270 43.29 -35.96 -53.15
CA GLU A 270 44.67 -36.00 -52.71
C GLU A 270 45.29 -34.61 -52.64
N GLU A 271 44.92 -33.70 -53.55
CA GLU A 271 45.37 -32.31 -53.52
C GLU A 271 44.75 -31.51 -52.38
N ILE A 272 43.47 -31.76 -52.05
CA ILE A 272 42.78 -31.11 -50.93
C ILE A 272 43.36 -31.59 -49.60
N ASP A 273 43.54 -32.90 -49.44
CA ASP A 273 44.09 -33.48 -48.21
C ASP A 273 45.53 -33.00 -47.99
N LYS A 274 46.33 -32.93 -49.06
CA LYS A 274 47.67 -32.34 -49.02
C LYS A 274 47.63 -30.85 -48.68
N PHE A 275 46.73 -30.07 -49.29
CA PHE A 275 46.57 -28.65 -48.97
C PHE A 275 46.21 -28.45 -47.49
N LYS A 276 45.28 -29.26 -46.95
CA LYS A 276 44.92 -29.22 -45.53
C LYS A 276 46.11 -29.52 -44.64
N GLN A 277 46.87 -30.56 -44.96
CA GLN A 277 48.08 -30.93 -44.23
C GLN A 277 49.13 -29.81 -44.25
N ASP A 278 49.37 -29.22 -45.42
CA ASP A 278 50.33 -28.13 -45.61
C ASP A 278 49.85 -26.82 -44.94
N SER A 279 48.53 -26.63 -44.86
CA SER A 279 47.89 -25.44 -44.27
C SER A 279 47.54 -25.57 -42.80
N ASP A 280 47.72 -26.74 -42.17
CA ASP A 280 47.45 -26.93 -40.74
C ASP A 280 48.18 -25.90 -39.85
N PRO A 281 49.48 -25.61 -40.05
CA PRO A 281 50.15 -24.55 -39.29
C PRO A 281 49.53 -23.16 -39.48
N LEU A 282 49.02 -22.87 -40.69
CA LEU A 282 48.33 -21.62 -41.00
C LEU A 282 46.96 -21.56 -40.30
N TYR A 283 46.21 -22.65 -40.33
CA TYR A 283 44.93 -22.79 -39.64
C TYR A 283 45.10 -22.57 -38.13
N GLN A 284 46.04 -23.26 -37.50
CA GLN A 284 46.31 -23.10 -36.05
C GLN A 284 46.71 -21.66 -35.70
N LYS A 285 47.51 -21.00 -36.55
CA LYS A 285 47.89 -19.59 -36.39
C LYS A 285 46.67 -18.66 -36.47
N ILE A 286 45.81 -18.86 -37.48
CA ILE A 286 44.61 -18.05 -37.70
C ILE A 286 43.59 -18.28 -36.58
N GLN A 287 43.32 -19.52 -36.22
CA GLN A 287 42.40 -19.88 -35.14
C GLN A 287 42.82 -19.23 -33.83
N LYS A 288 44.11 -19.31 -33.46
CA LYS A 288 44.61 -18.63 -32.26
C LYS A 288 44.36 -17.12 -32.27
N LYS A 289 44.58 -16.44 -33.40
CA LYS A 289 44.31 -15.00 -33.53
C LYS A 289 42.82 -14.69 -33.37
N ILE A 290 41.96 -15.47 -34.02
CA ILE A 290 40.50 -15.29 -33.96
C ILE A 290 39.99 -15.50 -32.53
N LEU A 291 40.34 -16.61 -31.89
CA LEU A 291 39.87 -16.92 -30.54
C LEU A 291 40.34 -15.89 -29.51
N THR A 292 41.56 -15.36 -29.68
CA THR A 292 42.09 -14.27 -28.84
C THR A 292 41.29 -12.98 -29.03
N ALA A 293 41.04 -12.59 -30.29
CA ALA A 293 40.27 -11.38 -30.60
C ALA A 293 38.80 -11.53 -30.16
N TYR A 294 38.22 -12.72 -30.33
CA TYR A 294 36.86 -13.03 -29.92
C TYR A 294 36.70 -12.85 -28.41
N LEU A 295 37.59 -13.44 -27.61
CA LEU A 295 37.55 -13.30 -26.16
C LEU A 295 37.64 -11.83 -25.73
N GLN A 296 38.49 -11.05 -26.38
CA GLN A 296 38.65 -9.64 -26.08
C GLN A 296 37.38 -8.84 -26.40
N GLU A 297 36.81 -8.98 -27.60
CA GLU A 297 35.59 -8.28 -27.97
C GLU A 297 34.40 -8.73 -27.11
N TYR A 298 34.28 -10.02 -26.80
CA TYR A 298 33.27 -10.56 -25.89
C TYR A 298 33.34 -9.88 -24.52
N LYS A 299 34.55 -9.79 -23.95
CA LYS A 299 34.76 -9.13 -22.66
C LYS A 299 34.39 -7.66 -22.73
N ASP A 300 34.86 -6.95 -23.75
CA ASP A 300 34.61 -5.51 -23.89
C ASP A 300 33.13 -5.21 -24.07
N PHE A 301 32.44 -5.94 -24.94
CA PHE A 301 31.01 -5.83 -25.15
C PHE A 301 30.22 -6.08 -23.86
N THR A 302 30.49 -7.19 -23.20
CA THR A 302 29.72 -7.61 -22.03
C THR A 302 30.02 -6.75 -20.80
N LEU A 303 31.26 -6.31 -20.64
CA LEU A 303 31.65 -5.35 -19.61
C LEU A 303 30.96 -4.00 -19.82
N ASN A 304 30.86 -3.53 -21.07
CA ASN A 304 30.14 -2.28 -21.39
C ASN A 304 28.66 -2.38 -21.03
N GLN A 305 27.99 -3.49 -21.36
CA GLN A 305 26.60 -3.71 -20.96
C GLN A 305 26.44 -3.75 -19.44
N SER A 306 27.29 -4.51 -18.75
CA SER A 306 27.25 -4.60 -17.29
C SER A 306 27.50 -3.24 -16.62
N ASN A 307 28.43 -2.44 -17.15
CA ASN A 307 28.68 -1.08 -16.67
C ASN A 307 27.47 -0.15 -16.84
N ALA A 308 26.73 -0.28 -17.96
CA ALA A 308 25.50 0.47 -18.15
C ALA A 308 24.43 0.10 -17.11
N ILE A 309 24.23 -1.21 -16.88
CA ILE A 309 23.30 -1.74 -15.86
C ILE A 309 23.70 -1.23 -14.47
N LEU A 310 24.98 -1.31 -14.10
CA LEU A 310 25.47 -0.82 -12.81
C LEU A 310 25.25 0.68 -12.65
N LYS A 311 25.48 1.48 -13.70
CA LYS A 311 25.25 2.92 -13.67
C LYS A 311 23.77 3.24 -13.42
N GLU A 312 22.88 2.54 -14.11
CA GLU A 312 21.43 2.70 -13.94
C GLU A 312 20.98 2.26 -12.54
N ALA A 313 21.34 1.04 -12.10
CA ALA A 313 20.97 0.52 -10.79
C ALA A 313 21.50 1.40 -9.64
N ARG A 314 22.73 1.92 -9.72
CA ARG A 314 23.27 2.86 -8.73
C ARG A 314 22.50 4.18 -8.71
N THR A 315 22.05 4.65 -9.88
CA THR A 315 21.23 5.85 -10.01
C THR A 315 19.85 5.64 -9.37
N GLU A 316 19.19 4.52 -9.65
CA GLU A 316 17.90 4.17 -9.06
C GLU A 316 17.99 3.97 -7.55
N LEU A 317 19.01 3.27 -7.06
CA LEU A 317 19.23 3.12 -5.62
C LEU A 317 19.39 4.47 -4.91
N SER A 318 20.06 5.43 -5.54
CA SER A 318 20.20 6.80 -5.03
C SER A 318 18.85 7.53 -4.98
N LYS A 319 18.00 7.38 -6.01
CA LYS A 319 16.64 7.94 -6.04
C LYS A 319 15.76 7.33 -4.95
N LEU A 320 15.73 5.99 -4.84
CA LEU A 320 14.94 5.29 -3.83
C LEU A 320 15.32 5.70 -2.40
N ARG A 321 16.62 5.87 -2.11
CA ARG A 321 17.09 6.40 -0.81
C ARG A 321 16.54 7.78 -0.51
N LYS A 322 16.52 8.68 -1.49
CA LYS A 322 15.97 10.04 -1.33
C LYS A 322 14.46 9.99 -1.07
N ILE A 323 13.72 9.18 -1.83
CA ILE A 323 12.27 9.01 -1.65
C ILE A 323 11.98 8.48 -0.25
N TYR A 324 12.66 7.40 0.16
CA TYR A 324 12.49 6.81 1.50
C TYR A 324 12.72 7.83 2.61
N GLN A 325 13.80 8.62 2.52
CA GLN A 325 14.09 9.67 3.51
C GLN A 325 13.03 10.77 3.53
N GLN A 326 12.56 11.21 2.36
CA GLN A 326 11.52 12.23 2.26
C GLN A 326 10.19 11.76 2.84
N GLU A 327 9.76 10.54 2.52
CA GLU A 327 8.53 9.96 3.06
C GLU A 327 8.61 9.74 4.56
N GLN A 328 9.73 9.25 5.06
CA GLN A 328 9.96 9.10 6.50
C GLN A 328 9.85 10.45 7.22
N GLN A 329 10.46 11.51 6.67
CA GLN A 329 10.37 12.87 7.23
C GLN A 329 8.94 13.42 7.16
N LYS A 330 8.23 13.20 6.04
CA LYS A 330 6.84 13.61 5.86
C LYS A 330 5.94 12.93 6.89
N TYR A 331 6.07 11.62 7.04
CA TYR A 331 5.34 10.84 8.05
C TYR A 331 5.59 11.36 9.46
N GLN A 332 6.85 11.61 9.83
CA GLN A 332 7.19 12.15 11.15
C GLN A 332 6.53 13.51 11.41
N LYS A 333 6.55 14.42 10.41
CA LYS A 333 5.90 15.73 10.52
C LYS A 333 4.39 15.62 10.65
N GLU A 334 3.74 14.82 9.79
CA GLU A 334 2.30 14.60 9.84
C GLU A 334 1.85 13.93 11.13
N HIS A 335 2.60 12.94 11.60
CA HIS A 335 2.34 12.26 12.87
C HIS A 335 2.47 13.22 14.05
N GLN A 336 3.52 14.06 14.07
CA GLN A 336 3.69 15.08 15.10
C GLN A 336 2.57 16.13 15.06
N GLN A 337 2.14 16.57 13.88
CA GLN A 337 1.00 17.48 13.73
C GLN A 337 -0.31 16.85 14.22
N LYS A 338 -0.57 15.58 13.88
CA LYS A 338 -1.75 14.85 14.38
C LYS A 338 -1.74 14.72 15.90
N ILE A 339 -0.59 14.43 16.50
CA ILE A 339 -0.43 14.40 17.97
C ILE A 339 -0.76 15.78 18.55
N GLN A 340 -0.20 16.85 18.00
CA GLN A 340 -0.48 18.22 18.46
C GLN A 340 -1.96 18.59 18.34
N GLN A 341 -2.60 18.24 17.23
CA GLN A 341 -4.04 18.45 17.02
C GLN A 341 -4.88 17.68 18.04
N LYS A 342 -4.63 16.37 18.21
CA LYS A 342 -5.29 15.53 19.23
C LYS A 342 -5.09 16.12 20.65
N GLN A 343 -3.90 16.61 20.96
CA GLN A 343 -3.61 17.26 22.25
C GLN A 343 -4.40 18.57 22.42
N GLN A 344 -4.49 19.40 21.38
CA GLN A 344 -5.25 20.65 21.43
C GLN A 344 -6.75 20.41 21.55
N GLU A 345 -7.30 19.45 20.82
CA GLU A 345 -8.70 19.01 20.92
C GLU A 345 -9.00 18.46 22.31
N SER A 346 -8.13 17.56 22.82
CA SER A 346 -8.25 17.01 24.16
C SER A 346 -8.23 18.10 25.23
N LEU A 347 -7.35 19.10 25.10
CA LEU A 347 -7.28 20.24 26.02
C LEU A 347 -8.56 21.09 25.96
N LYS A 348 -9.12 21.31 24.77
CA LYS A 348 -10.38 22.05 24.60
C LYS A 348 -11.55 21.32 25.26
N GLU A 349 -11.67 20.02 25.02
CA GLU A 349 -12.69 19.17 25.66
C GLU A 349 -12.52 19.10 27.17
N GLN A 350 -11.28 19.03 27.67
CA GLN A 350 -11.00 19.03 29.10
C GLN A 350 -11.45 20.35 29.73
N LYS A 351 -11.11 21.50 29.13
CA LYS A 351 -11.57 22.81 29.61
C LYS A 351 -13.10 22.90 29.65
N GLU A 352 -13.78 22.41 28.62
CA GLU A 352 -15.25 22.40 28.58
C GLU A 352 -15.86 21.49 29.66
N LEU A 353 -15.28 20.30 29.87
CA LEU A 353 -15.72 19.37 30.92
C LEU A 353 -15.50 19.96 32.32
N THR A 354 -14.34 20.55 32.58
CA THR A 354 -14.04 21.23 33.85
C THR A 354 -15.01 22.39 34.10
N GLN A 355 -15.33 23.19 33.08
CA GLN A 355 -16.30 24.27 33.21
C GLN A 355 -17.71 23.74 33.54
N LYS A 356 -18.17 22.69 32.85
CA LYS A 356 -19.47 22.04 33.13
C LYS A 356 -19.50 21.41 34.52
N LEU A 357 -18.40 20.79 34.96
CA LEU A 357 -18.26 20.22 36.29
C LEU A 357 -18.39 21.30 37.36
N ALA A 358 -17.66 22.42 37.22
CA ALA A 358 -17.74 23.55 38.14
C ALA A 358 -19.17 24.11 38.24
N GLN A 359 -19.90 24.23 37.12
CA GLN A 359 -21.29 24.67 37.13
C GLN A 359 -22.21 23.71 37.90
N VAL A 360 -22.02 22.40 37.71
CA VAL A 360 -22.80 21.37 38.41
C VAL A 360 -22.45 21.35 39.90
N GLU A 361 -21.18 21.48 40.27
CA GLU A 361 -20.77 21.55 41.67
C GLU A 361 -21.31 22.79 42.38
N GLN A 362 -21.26 23.96 41.73
CA GLN A 362 -21.88 25.19 42.24
C GLN A 362 -23.40 25.03 42.39
N LYS A 363 -24.07 24.34 41.46
CA LYS A 363 -25.50 24.05 41.56
C LYS A 363 -25.81 23.14 42.75
N ILE A 364 -25.08 22.04 42.90
CA ILE A 364 -25.22 21.11 44.04
C ILE A 364 -24.98 21.86 45.35
N LYS A 365 -23.92 22.67 45.44
CA LYS A 365 -23.60 23.45 46.64
C LYS A 365 -24.74 24.40 47.01
N ARG A 366 -25.23 25.20 46.06
CA ARG A 366 -26.37 26.10 46.27
C ARG A 366 -27.62 25.37 46.72
N MET A 367 -27.96 24.25 46.07
CA MET A 367 -29.12 23.44 46.45
C MET A 367 -28.98 22.90 47.87
N LYS A 368 -27.80 22.41 48.27
CA LYS A 368 -27.54 21.93 49.62
C LYS A 368 -27.63 23.03 50.67
N GLU A 369 -26.99 24.19 50.43
CA GLU A 369 -27.04 25.35 51.34
C GLU A 369 -28.46 25.89 51.53
N GLN A 370 -29.27 25.88 50.47
CA GLN A 370 -30.66 26.32 50.51
C GLN A 370 -31.62 25.24 51.04
N GLY A 371 -31.14 24.02 51.28
CA GLY A 371 -31.95 22.87 51.65
C GLY A 371 -32.97 22.47 50.58
N ASN A 372 -32.63 22.67 49.30
CA ASN A 372 -33.48 22.33 48.15
C ASN A 372 -33.17 20.91 47.66
N THR A 373 -34.20 20.11 47.43
CA THR A 373 -34.10 18.75 46.88
C THR A 373 -34.38 18.71 45.38
N ILE A 374 -35.02 19.74 44.84
CA ILE A 374 -35.39 19.90 43.43
C ILE A 374 -35.32 21.36 43.01
N GLU A 375 -35.14 21.66 41.73
CA GLU A 375 -35.31 23.02 41.21
C GLU A 375 -36.03 22.98 39.87
N ILE A 376 -37.33 23.25 39.84
CA ILE A 376 -38.14 23.27 38.61
C ILE A 376 -38.63 24.69 38.36
N PRO A 377 -38.12 25.39 37.34
CA PRO A 377 -38.71 26.63 36.89
C PRO A 377 -40.05 26.33 36.21
N LEU A 378 -41.07 27.11 36.54
CA LEU A 378 -42.38 27.13 35.91
C LEU A 378 -42.71 28.54 35.45
N LYS A 379 -43.22 28.63 34.23
CA LYS A 379 -43.83 29.83 33.66
C LYS A 379 -45.33 29.83 33.87
N PHE A 380 -45.98 30.97 33.64
CA PHE A 380 -47.43 31.12 33.70
C PHE A 380 -48.13 30.03 32.86
N GLY A 381 -49.04 29.29 33.49
CA GLY A 381 -49.81 28.22 32.86
C GLY A 381 -49.07 26.89 32.70
N GLU A 382 -47.77 26.80 33.02
CA GLU A 382 -47.05 25.53 33.00
C GLU A 382 -47.48 24.64 34.17
N VAL A 383 -47.63 23.35 33.90
CA VAL A 383 -48.04 22.34 34.88
C VAL A 383 -46.93 21.32 35.07
N PHE A 384 -46.41 21.25 36.29
CA PHE A 384 -45.54 20.16 36.73
C PHE A 384 -46.37 19.01 37.30
N LYS A 385 -46.16 17.79 36.81
CA LYS A 385 -46.82 16.57 37.29
C LYS A 385 -45.80 15.67 38.00
N THR A 386 -46.11 15.22 39.21
CA THR A 386 -45.28 14.27 39.97
C THR A 386 -46.13 13.16 40.57
N ARG A 387 -45.56 11.94 40.67
CA ARG A 387 -46.25 10.80 41.31
C ARG A 387 -46.32 11.03 42.82
N ALA A 388 -47.50 10.76 43.39
CA ALA A 388 -47.79 10.86 44.81
C ALA A 388 -48.32 9.51 45.35
N CYS A 389 -48.28 9.33 46.66
CA CYS A 389 -48.92 8.19 47.32
C CYS A 389 -50.44 8.21 47.17
N SER A 390 -51.04 7.02 47.17
CA SER A 390 -52.49 6.81 47.12
C SER A 390 -53.24 7.55 48.24
N ASN A 391 -52.68 7.57 49.45
CA ASN A 391 -53.22 8.23 50.63
C ASN A 391 -52.68 9.66 50.87
N LEU A 392 -52.36 10.42 49.81
CA LEU A 392 -51.95 11.82 49.96
C LEU A 392 -53.05 12.66 50.64
N LYS A 393 -52.72 13.26 51.79
CA LYS A 393 -53.56 14.14 52.61
C LYS A 393 -53.03 15.57 52.67
N GLU A 394 -51.70 15.72 52.62
CA GLU A 394 -51.03 17.01 52.75
C GLU A 394 -49.86 17.09 51.76
N ALA A 395 -49.70 18.21 51.07
CA ALA A 395 -48.52 18.52 50.26
C ALA A 395 -47.97 19.88 50.66
N LYS A 396 -46.69 19.91 51.05
CA LYS A 396 -45.95 21.14 51.35
C LYS A 396 -44.96 21.42 50.22
N ILE A 397 -45.13 22.56 49.57
CA ILE A 397 -44.34 22.97 48.41
C ILE A 397 -43.58 24.24 48.76
N LYS A 398 -42.25 24.16 48.72
CA LYS A 398 -41.37 25.32 48.83
C LYS A 398 -41.09 25.86 47.44
N THR A 399 -41.21 27.16 47.25
CA THR A 399 -40.80 27.87 46.03
C THR A 399 -39.88 29.04 46.36
N ASN A 400 -39.32 29.66 45.33
CA ASN A 400 -38.60 30.94 45.45
C ASN A 400 -39.48 32.12 45.91
N LYS A 401 -40.80 31.98 45.94
CA LYS A 401 -41.74 33.03 46.38
C LYS A 401 -42.41 32.74 47.74
N GLY A 402 -42.22 31.55 48.31
CA GLY A 402 -42.80 31.19 49.60
C GLY A 402 -42.92 29.69 49.82
N THR A 403 -43.42 29.30 50.99
CA THR A 403 -43.76 27.89 51.28
C THR A 403 -45.27 27.78 51.45
N TYR A 404 -45.87 26.85 50.72
CA TYR A 404 -47.32 26.66 50.66
C TYR A 404 -47.68 25.26 51.13
N THR A 405 -48.74 25.13 51.92
CA THR A 405 -49.24 23.85 52.40
C THR A 405 -50.65 23.65 51.89
N PHE A 406 -50.89 22.51 51.25
CA PHE A 406 -52.17 22.15 50.65
C PHE A 406 -52.70 20.89 51.33
N SER A 407 -53.96 20.93 51.74
CA SER A 407 -54.68 19.79 52.32
C SER A 407 -55.72 19.30 51.32
N PHE A 408 -55.88 17.97 51.20
CA PHE A 408 -56.78 17.32 50.24
C PHE A 408 -57.85 16.47 50.90
#